data_AF-A0A9N7G7J3-F1
#
_entry.id   AF-A0A9N7G7J3-F1
#
_cell.length_a   1.000
_cell.length_b   1.000
_cell.length_c   1.000
_cell.angle_alpha   90.00
_cell.angle_beta   90.00
_cell.angle_gamma   90.00
#
_symmetry.space_group_name_H-M   'P 1'
#
loop_
_entity.id
_entity.type
_entity.pdbx_description
1 polymer ?
#
loop_
_entity_poly.entity_id
_entity_poly.type
_entity_poly.pdbx_seq_one_letter_code
_entity_poly.pdbx_strand_id
1 'polypeptide(L)'
;MKRTKLISILTCLTALTSSIVVVSCTNDNKTTILHNKQTDIKNLELNTNLYELTDNNPETIIKTFLDLNDNQLTNLNKDQLEVKMIDSYNAIINIKNSNQFVGTTKVKFEVEKTNVNKNKSDSINLKESISSVDSTNKKDSTLIKPISKKERDEKRENTNEFIKLNSYEQETYNDISINVNASLDEINNQYIDQTLKAFNEIKLPENKAKEMMLNNQVALNFYSHPRFELDKDEIILDKHQNKEIKLQLIDKNTLQPISRDQIKWYQRTSYPTDAVITSKDSQDNATFILTDDGTLKWKDTKESDGRSPDEKSARLWAEYKGYLYSAVIRVYSDEISELLNNEDLAKQAARQLVIEKNWNALPPLEKLTKAYEWVTKEIKYDYNRTLKNSLKNQNAHSALVEKYTVCTGYAKGLKLILEEMGIPCRFVEGDSGRESSGVRHAWNLVQIDDKWYHVDTTSDRVEKKSKNILVLISF
;
A
#
# COMPACT_ATOMS: atom_id res chain seq x y z
N MET A 1 0.36 -61.10 7.26
CA MET A 1 1.65 -60.83 6.58
C MET A 1 1.37 -60.63 5.08
N LYS A 2 1.99 -59.63 4.44
CA LYS A 2 2.07 -59.35 2.97
C LYS A 2 0.91 -59.78 2.02
N ARG A 3 0.36 -58.76 1.34
CA ARG A 3 -0.13 -58.77 -0.08
C ARG A 3 -1.45 -59.58 -0.31
N THR A 4 -2.24 -59.37 -1.38
CA THR A 4 -1.90 -58.93 -2.75
C THR A 4 -2.99 -58.08 -3.42
N LYS A 5 -2.56 -57.23 -4.37
CA LYS A 5 -3.29 -56.45 -5.39
C LYS A 5 -4.80 -56.74 -5.57
N LEU A 6 -5.58 -55.66 -5.70
CA LEU A 6 -6.53 -55.55 -6.82
C LEU A 6 -6.08 -54.41 -7.75
N ILE A 7 -6.44 -54.51 -9.03
CA ILE A 7 -6.16 -53.50 -10.06
C ILE A 7 -7.52 -53.05 -10.61
N SER A 8 -7.78 -51.74 -10.63
CA SER A 8 -8.91 -51.15 -11.36
C SER A 8 -8.39 -50.21 -12.43
N ILE A 9 -8.86 -50.41 -13.67
CA ILE A 9 -8.37 -49.72 -14.86
C ILE A 9 -8.90 -48.28 -14.90
N LEU A 10 -8.02 -47.31 -15.16
CA LEU A 10 -8.39 -45.91 -15.35
C LEU A 10 -8.80 -45.68 -16.81
N THR A 11 -10.07 -45.88 -17.15
CA THR A 11 -10.62 -45.47 -18.45
C THR A 11 -10.82 -43.95 -18.47
N CYS A 12 -9.83 -43.21 -18.94
CA CYS A 12 -9.92 -41.76 -19.12
C CYS A 12 -10.81 -41.43 -20.32
N LEU A 13 -12.04 -40.96 -20.08
CA LEU A 13 -12.94 -40.46 -21.11
C LEU A 13 -12.81 -38.93 -21.19
N THR A 14 -12.29 -38.42 -22.30
CA THR A 14 -12.04 -36.99 -22.49
C THR A 14 -13.34 -36.24 -22.80
N ALA A 15 -13.87 -35.53 -21.80
CA ALA A 15 -14.88 -34.49 -21.99
C ALA A 15 -14.37 -33.18 -21.37
N LEU A 16 -14.43 -32.08 -22.13
CA LEU A 16 -14.15 -30.74 -21.64
C LEU A 16 -15.40 -30.15 -20.98
N THR A 17 -15.17 -29.23 -20.02
CA THR A 17 -16.17 -28.56 -19.15
C THR A 17 -16.76 -29.42 -18.01
N SER A 18 -16.95 -28.79 -16.84
CA SER A 18 -17.43 -29.37 -15.57
C SER A 18 -16.68 -30.61 -15.04
N SER A 19 -15.65 -30.39 -14.20
CA SER A 19 -14.91 -31.46 -13.50
C SER A 19 -15.68 -32.04 -12.31
N ILE A 20 -16.58 -32.99 -12.55
CA ILE A 20 -17.17 -33.83 -11.49
C ILE A 20 -16.40 -35.15 -11.40
N VAL A 21 -15.59 -35.32 -10.36
CA VAL A 21 -14.90 -36.59 -10.07
C VAL A 21 -15.75 -37.41 -9.09
N VAL A 22 -16.50 -38.38 -9.60
CA VAL A 22 -17.29 -39.30 -8.77
C VAL A 22 -16.41 -40.43 -8.25
N VAL A 23 -15.93 -40.31 -7.01
CA VAL A 23 -15.37 -41.45 -6.27
C VAL A 23 -16.50 -42.14 -5.53
N SER A 24 -16.76 -43.41 -5.86
CA SER A 24 -17.66 -44.26 -5.08
C SER A 24 -16.87 -45.37 -4.39
N CYS A 25 -17.09 -45.53 -3.09
CA CYS A 25 -16.60 -46.66 -2.30
C CYS A 25 -17.81 -47.28 -1.61
N THR A 26 -18.18 -48.50 -2.03
CA THR A 26 -19.30 -49.23 -1.43
C THR A 26 -18.85 -49.97 -0.18
N ASN A 27 -19.33 -49.55 0.98
CA ASN A 27 -19.47 -50.40 2.16
C ASN A 27 -20.79 -50.06 2.88
N ASP A 28 -21.57 -51.08 3.22
CA ASP A 28 -22.73 -51.05 4.12
C ASP A 28 -23.80 -49.95 3.91
N ASN A 29 -24.59 -50.09 2.84
CA ASN A 29 -25.97 -49.59 2.70
C ASN A 29 -26.25 -48.09 2.92
N LYS A 30 -25.25 -47.20 2.86
CA LYS A 30 -25.47 -45.75 2.75
C LYS A 30 -24.65 -45.12 1.63
N THR A 31 -25.33 -44.69 0.56
CA THR A 31 -24.75 -43.89 -0.52
C THR A 31 -24.55 -42.45 -0.06
N THR A 32 -23.47 -42.18 0.69
CA THR A 32 -23.09 -40.82 1.06
C THR A 32 -22.54 -40.09 -0.17
N ILE A 33 -23.34 -39.20 -0.76
CA ILE A 33 -22.88 -38.30 -1.81
C ILE A 33 -22.01 -37.22 -1.15
N LEU A 34 -20.69 -37.38 -1.23
CA LEU A 34 -19.74 -36.33 -0.83
C LEU A 34 -19.78 -35.20 -1.87
N HIS A 35 -20.70 -34.27 -1.68
CA HIS A 35 -20.68 -32.97 -2.34
C HIS A 35 -19.43 -32.21 -1.88
N ASN A 36 -18.36 -32.23 -2.67
CA ASN A 36 -17.24 -31.29 -2.52
C ASN A 36 -17.75 -29.88 -2.88
N LYS A 37 -18.41 -29.24 -1.92
CA LYS A 37 -19.05 -27.93 -2.09
C LYS A 37 -17.96 -26.86 -2.10
N GLN A 38 -17.37 -26.62 -3.27
CA GLN A 38 -16.39 -25.57 -3.50
C GLN A 38 -16.91 -24.22 -2.99
N THR A 39 -16.35 -23.75 -1.88
CA THR A 39 -16.78 -22.53 -1.20
C THR A 39 -16.16 -21.32 -1.90
N ASP A 40 -16.90 -20.67 -2.79
CA ASP A 40 -16.48 -19.38 -3.37
C ASP A 40 -16.60 -18.27 -2.32
N ILE A 41 -15.48 -17.98 -1.67
CA ILE A 41 -15.37 -17.02 -0.57
C ILE A 41 -15.63 -15.57 -1.00
N LYS A 42 -15.73 -15.26 -2.30
CA LYS A 42 -16.03 -13.90 -2.79
C LYS A 42 -17.43 -13.43 -2.43
N ASN A 43 -18.32 -14.36 -2.07
CA ASN A 43 -19.71 -14.10 -1.70
C ASN A 43 -19.99 -14.41 -0.21
N LEU A 44 -18.95 -14.38 0.64
CA LEU A 44 -19.05 -14.57 2.09
C LEU A 44 -18.73 -13.27 2.84
N GLU A 45 -19.55 -12.94 3.84
CA GLU A 45 -19.35 -11.76 4.71
C GLU A 45 -18.37 -12.13 5.84
N LEU A 46 -17.10 -12.29 5.47
CA LEU A 46 -16.06 -12.70 6.40
C LEU A 46 -15.60 -11.53 7.29
N ASN A 47 -15.48 -11.78 8.59
CA ASN A 47 -14.86 -10.83 9.52
C ASN A 47 -13.35 -10.73 9.24
N THR A 48 -12.90 -9.53 8.89
CA THR A 48 -11.52 -9.22 8.49
C THR A 48 -10.75 -8.37 9.51
N ASN A 49 -11.38 -7.97 10.62
CA ASN A 49 -10.72 -7.24 11.70
C ASN A 49 -10.36 -8.21 12.84
N LEU A 50 -9.08 -8.50 12.97
CA LEU A 50 -8.53 -9.47 13.92
C LEU A 50 -7.93 -8.70 15.11
N TYR A 51 -8.65 -8.63 16.22
CA TYR A 51 -8.18 -7.99 17.45
C TYR A 51 -7.51 -9.02 18.39
N GLU A 52 -6.78 -8.53 19.40
CA GLU A 52 -6.22 -9.34 20.49
C GLU A 52 -5.24 -10.44 20.04
N LEU A 53 -4.42 -10.19 19.00
CA LEU A 53 -3.38 -11.13 18.60
C LEU A 53 -2.21 -11.14 19.59
N THR A 54 -1.71 -12.33 19.91
CA THR A 54 -0.51 -12.53 20.73
C THR A 54 0.78 -12.14 20.01
N ASP A 55 0.79 -12.21 18.68
CA ASP A 55 1.89 -11.88 17.77
C ASP A 55 1.36 -11.68 16.33
N ASN A 56 2.21 -11.24 15.42
CA ASN A 56 1.89 -11.10 13.98
C ASN A 56 2.37 -12.28 13.12
N ASN A 57 2.51 -13.48 13.71
CA ASN A 57 2.87 -14.69 12.96
C ASN A 57 1.73 -15.08 11.99
N PRO A 58 2.01 -15.40 10.72
CA PRO A 58 1.07 -16.04 9.80
C PRO A 58 0.20 -17.15 10.41
N GLU A 59 0.74 -18.02 11.27
CA GLU A 59 -0.05 -19.08 11.92
C GLU A 59 -1.11 -18.56 12.90
N THR A 60 -0.77 -17.50 13.64
CA THR A 60 -1.66 -16.79 14.58
C THR A 60 -2.76 -16.07 13.80
N ILE A 61 -2.38 -15.34 12.75
CA ILE A 61 -3.30 -14.65 11.84
C ILE A 61 -4.28 -15.65 11.19
N ILE A 62 -3.80 -16.78 10.67
CA ILE A 62 -4.64 -17.87 10.13
C ILE A 62 -5.59 -18.42 11.18
N LYS A 63 -5.09 -18.69 12.40
CA LYS A 63 -5.92 -19.23 13.50
C LYS A 63 -7.04 -18.27 13.85
N THR A 64 -6.73 -17.03 14.21
CA THR A 64 -7.73 -16.04 14.64
C THR A 64 -8.73 -15.73 13.51
N PHE A 65 -8.28 -15.71 12.25
CA PHE A 65 -9.18 -15.55 11.10
C PHE A 65 -10.15 -16.73 10.91
N LEU A 66 -9.69 -17.97 11.07
CA LEU A 66 -10.56 -19.15 11.01
C LEU A 66 -11.51 -19.19 12.22
N ASP A 67 -11.01 -18.99 13.44
CA ASP A 67 -11.80 -19.01 14.67
C ASP A 67 -12.93 -17.95 14.65
N LEU A 68 -12.68 -16.76 14.09
CA LEU A 68 -13.68 -15.69 13.92
C LEU A 68 -14.70 -15.94 12.79
N ASN A 69 -14.46 -16.93 11.92
CA ASN A 69 -15.27 -17.19 10.73
C ASN A 69 -15.69 -18.67 10.60
N ASP A 70 -15.58 -19.47 11.67
CA ASP A 70 -15.82 -20.92 11.68
C ASP A 70 -17.18 -21.28 11.08
N ASN A 71 -18.22 -20.52 11.44
CA ASN A 71 -19.59 -20.64 10.91
C ASN A 71 -19.71 -20.51 9.37
N GLN A 72 -18.77 -19.84 8.70
CA GLN A 72 -18.73 -19.65 7.25
C GLN A 72 -17.63 -20.49 6.56
N LEU A 73 -16.54 -20.82 7.27
CA LEU A 73 -15.36 -21.48 6.73
C LEU A 73 -15.21 -22.97 7.15
N THR A 74 -16.27 -23.56 7.73
CA THR A 74 -16.45 -24.97 8.19
C THR A 74 -15.77 -26.14 7.44
N ASN A 75 -15.20 -25.94 6.25
CA ASN A 75 -14.56 -26.97 5.41
C ASN A 75 -13.14 -26.58 4.94
N LEU A 76 -12.49 -25.57 5.57
CA LEU A 76 -11.15 -25.10 5.22
C LEU A 76 -10.15 -25.35 6.35
N ASN A 77 -9.06 -26.06 6.04
CA ASN A 77 -7.94 -26.31 6.95
C ASN A 77 -6.86 -25.23 6.82
N LYS A 78 -6.04 -25.06 7.87
CA LYS A 78 -4.94 -24.07 7.90
C LYS A 78 -3.99 -24.16 6.70
N ASP A 79 -3.66 -25.37 6.26
CA ASP A 79 -2.75 -25.63 5.13
C ASP A 79 -3.28 -25.13 3.78
N GLN A 80 -4.56 -24.74 3.72
CA GLN A 80 -5.22 -24.15 2.56
C GLN A 80 -5.16 -22.60 2.57
N LEU A 81 -4.62 -21.99 3.62
CA LEU A 81 -4.50 -20.54 3.77
C LEU A 81 -3.02 -20.12 3.73
N GLU A 82 -2.73 -18.99 3.07
CA GLU A 82 -1.39 -18.41 2.98
C GLU A 82 -1.48 -16.91 3.29
N VAL A 83 -0.72 -16.44 4.28
CA VAL A 83 -0.68 -15.02 4.65
C VAL A 83 0.47 -14.32 3.94
N LYS A 84 0.16 -13.23 3.24
CA LYS A 84 1.13 -12.27 2.74
C LYS A 84 0.98 -10.95 3.50
N MET A 85 1.95 -10.61 4.33
CA MET A 85 1.98 -9.33 5.05
C MET A 85 2.04 -8.16 4.05
N ILE A 86 1.31 -7.08 4.35
CA ILE A 86 1.40 -5.79 3.65
C ILE A 86 2.26 -4.84 4.49
N ASP A 87 1.94 -4.74 5.78
CA ASP A 87 2.62 -3.90 6.78
C ASP A 87 2.42 -4.50 8.19
N SER A 88 2.81 -3.76 9.23
CA SER A 88 2.72 -4.21 10.63
C SER A 88 1.32 -4.45 11.18
N TYR A 89 0.26 -4.07 10.45
CA TYR A 89 -1.15 -4.13 10.86
C TYR A 89 -2.10 -4.66 9.77
N ASN A 90 -1.59 -4.97 8.57
CA ASN A 90 -2.39 -5.41 7.43
C ASN A 90 -1.75 -6.62 6.74
N ALA A 91 -2.57 -7.58 6.31
CA ALA A 91 -2.14 -8.73 5.52
C ALA A 91 -3.21 -9.16 4.49
N ILE A 92 -2.80 -9.95 3.50
CA ILE A 92 -3.69 -10.65 2.57
C ILE A 92 -3.69 -12.13 2.95
N ILE A 93 -4.87 -12.74 3.06
CA ILE A 93 -5.04 -14.18 3.19
C ILE A 93 -5.47 -14.72 1.81
N ASN A 94 -4.59 -15.50 1.18
CA ASN A 94 -4.87 -16.26 -0.03
C ASN A 94 -5.47 -17.62 0.36
N ILE A 95 -6.52 -18.09 -0.30
CA ILE A 95 -7.12 -19.42 -0.05
C ILE A 95 -6.96 -20.34 -1.27
N LYS A 96 -6.40 -21.53 -1.04
CA LYS A 96 -6.00 -22.53 -2.02
C LYS A 96 -6.72 -23.87 -1.76
N ASN A 97 -7.50 -24.36 -2.71
CA ASN A 97 -8.05 -25.72 -2.67
C ASN A 97 -7.39 -26.57 -3.74
N SER A 98 -6.67 -27.63 -3.33
CA SER A 98 -6.15 -28.67 -4.24
C SER A 98 -5.37 -28.10 -5.44
N ASN A 99 -4.46 -27.16 -5.16
CA ASN A 99 -3.65 -26.38 -6.13
C ASN A 99 -4.43 -25.42 -7.06
N GLN A 100 -5.71 -25.16 -6.81
CA GLN A 100 -6.45 -24.03 -7.41
C GLN A 100 -6.68 -22.90 -6.39
N PHE A 101 -6.52 -21.66 -6.85
CA PHE A 101 -6.75 -20.44 -6.09
C PHE A 101 -8.26 -20.13 -6.05
N VAL A 102 -8.83 -20.02 -4.85
CA VAL A 102 -10.28 -19.86 -4.65
C VAL A 102 -10.64 -18.40 -4.37
N GLY A 103 -9.75 -17.64 -3.70
CA GLY A 103 -9.90 -16.21 -3.52
C GLY A 103 -8.88 -15.61 -2.57
N THR A 104 -9.06 -14.32 -2.28
CA THR A 104 -8.26 -13.53 -1.34
C THR A 104 -9.15 -12.61 -0.53
N THR A 105 -8.81 -12.44 0.75
CA THR A 105 -9.33 -11.34 1.56
C THR A 105 -8.18 -10.54 2.18
N LYS A 106 -8.39 -9.24 2.41
CA LYS A 106 -7.46 -8.40 3.17
C LYS A 106 -7.92 -8.36 4.62
N VAL A 107 -7.05 -8.72 5.54
CA VAL A 107 -7.27 -8.60 6.99
C VAL A 107 -6.49 -7.43 7.57
N LYS A 108 -7.08 -6.78 8.57
CA LYS A 108 -6.42 -5.83 9.46
C LYS A 108 -6.30 -6.48 10.83
N PHE A 109 -5.16 -6.33 11.49
CA PHE A 109 -4.92 -6.94 12.79
C PHE A 109 -4.20 -6.01 13.76
N GLU A 110 -4.38 -6.25 15.06
CA GLU A 110 -3.70 -5.53 16.14
C GLU A 110 -3.12 -6.53 17.16
N VAL A 111 -1.86 -6.32 17.53
CA VAL A 111 -1.08 -7.20 18.41
C VAL A 111 -0.99 -6.59 19.80
N GLU A 112 -1.28 -7.36 20.83
CA GLU A 112 -1.13 -6.92 22.22
C GLU A 112 0.34 -6.62 22.57
N LYS A 113 0.61 -5.39 23.01
CA LYS A 113 1.91 -5.02 23.58
C LYS A 113 2.03 -5.57 24.99
N THR A 114 2.47 -6.82 25.11
CA THR A 114 2.73 -7.46 26.41
C THR A 114 3.74 -6.63 27.23
N ASN A 115 3.25 -5.98 28.28
CA ASN A 115 4.07 -5.20 29.20
C ASN A 115 4.97 -6.15 30.02
N VAL A 116 6.19 -6.38 29.53
CA VAL A 116 7.23 -7.14 30.27
C VAL A 116 7.75 -6.28 31.41
N ASN A 117 6.98 -6.21 32.50
CA ASN A 117 7.44 -5.60 33.74
C ASN A 117 6.83 -6.32 34.96
N LYS A 118 7.52 -7.38 35.42
CA LYS A 118 7.21 -8.04 36.69
C LYS A 118 8.48 -8.53 37.40
N ASN A 119 9.05 -7.60 38.15
CA ASN A 119 9.95 -7.78 39.30
C ASN A 119 10.74 -9.10 39.39
N LYS A 120 12.05 -8.99 39.16
CA LYS A 120 13.00 -9.58 40.10
C LYS A 120 14.09 -8.57 40.44
N SER A 121 14.21 -8.29 41.73
CA SER A 121 15.40 -7.65 42.28
C SER A 121 16.57 -8.61 42.21
N ASP A 122 17.74 -8.11 41.85
CA ASP A 122 18.94 -8.32 42.65
C ASP A 122 19.85 -7.10 42.50
N SER A 123 20.37 -6.61 43.61
CA SER A 123 21.22 -5.41 43.67
C SER A 123 22.69 -5.79 43.75
N ILE A 124 23.55 -5.01 43.10
CA ILE A 124 24.93 -4.80 43.53
C ILE A 124 25.41 -3.44 42.99
N ASN A 125 26.08 -2.68 43.84
CA ASN A 125 26.73 -1.43 43.46
C ASN A 125 28.00 -1.70 42.65
N LEU A 126 28.43 -0.73 41.84
CA LEU A 126 29.81 -0.24 41.98
C LEU A 126 29.90 1.21 41.54
N LYS A 127 30.51 2.01 42.42
CA LYS A 127 30.79 3.45 42.24
C LYS A 127 32.30 3.62 42.30
N GLU A 128 32.81 4.61 41.56
CA GLU A 128 34.17 5.16 41.69
C GLU A 128 35.38 4.23 41.45
N SER A 129 36.14 4.54 40.40
CA SER A 129 37.61 4.53 40.44
C SER A 129 38.14 5.56 39.45
N ILE A 130 38.89 6.54 39.93
CA ILE A 130 39.60 7.53 39.11
C ILE A 130 41.08 7.14 39.13
N SER A 131 41.73 7.12 37.96
CA SER A 131 43.20 7.05 37.85
C SER A 131 43.69 7.98 36.74
N SER A 132 44.36 9.06 37.13
CA SER A 132 44.89 10.10 36.25
C SER A 132 46.33 9.82 35.81
N VAL A 133 46.66 10.10 34.54
CA VAL A 133 48.05 10.32 34.08
C VAL A 133 48.07 11.50 33.10
N ASP A 134 48.72 12.58 33.49
CA ASP A 134 49.17 13.71 32.65
C ASP A 134 50.41 13.26 31.82
N SER A 135 50.90 13.89 30.75
CA SER A 135 51.01 15.34 30.51
C SER A 135 51.29 15.74 29.04
N THR A 136 50.77 16.91 28.64
CA THR A 136 51.38 17.92 27.73
C THR A 136 51.89 17.56 26.31
N ASN A 137 51.41 18.31 25.31
CA ASN A 137 52.25 19.39 24.72
C ASN A 137 51.43 20.55 24.09
N LYS A 138 52.07 21.70 23.84
CA LYS A 138 51.51 22.94 23.24
C LYS A 138 51.69 22.92 21.69
N LYS A 139 51.13 23.82 20.85
CA LYS A 139 50.59 25.21 20.91
C LYS A 139 49.39 25.28 19.90
N ASP A 140 48.72 26.37 19.48
CA ASP A 140 48.93 27.82 19.60
C ASP A 140 47.64 28.67 19.74
N SER A 141 47.22 29.41 18.70
CA SER A 141 46.13 30.41 18.71
C SER A 141 45.50 30.58 17.32
N THR A 142 44.19 30.87 17.15
CA THR A 142 43.56 32.22 17.09
C THR A 142 42.05 32.06 16.71
N LEU A 143 41.08 33.00 16.80
CA LEU A 143 40.83 34.21 17.62
C LEU A 143 39.30 34.58 17.58
N ILE A 144 38.75 35.05 18.72
CA ILE A 144 37.63 36.04 18.92
C ILE A 144 36.20 35.80 18.36
N LYS A 145 35.31 35.41 19.28
CA LYS A 145 33.96 35.95 19.68
C LYS A 145 33.10 36.83 18.72
N PRO A 146 31.75 36.66 18.78
CA PRO A 146 30.76 37.73 18.63
C PRO A 146 30.28 38.32 19.98
N ILE A 147 29.95 39.63 20.03
CA ILE A 147 29.22 40.29 21.14
C ILE A 147 28.35 41.44 20.58
N SER A 148 27.07 41.48 20.92
CA SER A 148 26.37 42.72 21.35
C SER A 148 24.98 42.43 21.96
N LYS A 149 24.56 43.30 22.89
CA LYS A 149 23.20 43.42 23.44
C LYS A 149 22.78 44.89 23.31
N LYS A 150 21.46 45.15 23.23
CA LYS A 150 20.74 46.27 23.87
C LYS A 150 19.36 45.73 24.26
N GLU A 151 18.99 45.65 25.55
CA GLU A 151 18.49 46.74 26.41
C GLU A 151 17.06 47.15 25.98
N ARG A 152 16.01 46.75 26.73
CA ARG A 152 15.48 47.32 28.01
C ARG A 152 14.67 48.62 27.73
N ASP A 153 13.53 48.89 28.37
CA ASP A 153 13.25 48.81 29.82
C ASP A 153 11.99 48.03 30.27
N GLU A 154 11.73 48.06 31.58
CA GLU A 154 10.83 47.21 32.36
C GLU A 154 9.53 47.91 32.80
N LYS A 155 8.44 47.14 33.01
CA LYS A 155 7.55 47.27 34.19
C LYS A 155 6.47 46.16 34.26
N ARG A 156 6.59 45.29 35.27
CA ARG A 156 5.49 44.56 35.94
C ARG A 156 5.99 44.09 37.31
N GLU A 157 5.12 44.12 38.30
CA GLU A 157 5.50 43.98 39.72
C GLU A 157 5.40 42.55 40.25
N ASN A 158 5.94 42.34 41.45
CA ASN A 158 6.16 41.03 42.08
C ASN A 158 4.89 40.22 42.33
N THR A 159 5.02 38.90 42.20
CA THR A 159 4.96 37.99 43.36
C THR A 159 5.76 36.72 43.07
N ASN A 160 6.64 36.32 43.99
CA ASN A 160 7.40 35.07 43.90
C ASN A 160 6.71 34.01 44.77
N GLU A 161 6.39 32.85 44.20
CA GLU A 161 6.38 31.61 44.99
C GLU A 161 6.66 30.37 44.12
N PHE A 162 7.75 29.66 44.44
CA PHE A 162 8.09 28.38 43.82
C PHE A 162 7.36 27.26 44.57
N ILE A 163 6.23 26.79 44.04
CA ILE A 163 5.51 25.65 44.61
C ILE A 163 6.03 24.35 43.98
N LYS A 164 6.60 23.48 44.82
CA LYS A 164 6.86 22.08 44.48
C LYS A 164 5.53 21.38 44.21
N LEU A 165 5.39 20.70 43.07
CA LEU A 165 4.42 19.60 42.99
C LEU A 165 4.98 18.44 43.82
N ASN A 166 4.35 18.18 44.96
CA ASN A 166 4.61 16.97 45.74
C ASN A 166 3.93 15.76 45.07
N SER A 167 4.55 14.59 45.19
CA SER A 167 3.96 13.31 44.81
C SER A 167 2.73 12.98 45.65
N TYR A 168 1.57 12.83 45.00
CA TYR A 168 0.41 12.12 45.53
C TYR A 168 -0.23 11.31 44.40
N GLU A 169 0.17 10.05 44.27
CA GLU A 169 -0.63 9.04 43.58
C GLU A 169 -1.78 8.64 44.51
N GLN A 170 -2.93 9.28 44.33
CA GLN A 170 -4.21 8.71 44.71
C GLN A 170 -5.13 8.80 43.50
N GLU A 171 -5.48 7.64 42.95
CA GLU A 171 -6.46 7.52 41.88
C GLU A 171 -7.81 7.94 42.42
N THR A 172 -8.25 9.17 42.10
CA THR A 172 -9.65 9.53 42.23
C THR A 172 -10.44 8.80 41.15
N TYR A 173 -10.74 7.52 41.43
CA TYR A 173 -11.94 6.88 40.91
C TYR A 173 -13.13 7.73 41.37
N ASN A 174 -13.49 8.73 40.56
CA ASN A 174 -14.85 9.23 40.57
C ASN A 174 -15.72 8.05 40.15
N ASP A 175 -16.45 7.48 41.10
CA ASP A 175 -17.59 6.62 40.79
C ASP A 175 -18.53 7.42 39.90
N ILE A 176 -18.43 7.19 38.59
CA ILE A 176 -19.51 7.53 37.67
C ILE A 176 -20.64 6.60 38.07
N SER A 177 -21.52 7.10 38.94
CA SER A 177 -22.76 6.44 39.31
C SER A 177 -23.64 6.36 38.06
N ILE A 178 -23.41 5.33 37.25
CA ILE A 178 -24.20 5.05 36.04
C ILE A 178 -25.64 4.93 36.52
N ASN A 179 -26.47 5.91 36.12
CA ASN A 179 -27.87 5.88 36.45
C ASN A 179 -28.56 4.84 35.55
N VAL A 180 -28.56 3.58 36.01
CA VAL A 180 -29.05 2.41 35.24
C VAL A 180 -30.57 2.47 34.97
N ASN A 181 -31.25 3.53 35.42
CA ASN A 181 -32.64 3.83 35.08
C ASN A 181 -32.80 4.63 33.78
N ALA A 182 -31.75 4.83 32.98
CA ALA A 182 -31.90 5.29 31.60
C ALA A 182 -32.74 4.27 30.82
N SER A 183 -33.96 4.64 30.39
CA SER A 183 -34.81 3.71 29.65
C SER A 183 -34.16 3.35 28.31
N LEU A 184 -34.40 2.13 27.83
CA LEU A 184 -34.17 1.78 26.42
C LEU A 184 -34.87 2.78 25.49
N ASP A 185 -36.03 3.32 25.87
CA ASP A 185 -36.71 4.38 25.12
C ASP A 185 -35.93 5.70 25.13
N GLU A 186 -35.29 6.08 26.23
CA GLU A 186 -34.48 7.32 26.30
C GLU A 186 -33.19 7.17 25.50
N ILE A 187 -32.56 6.00 25.53
CA ILE A 187 -31.40 5.67 24.71
C ILE A 187 -31.78 5.65 23.23
N ASN A 188 -32.91 5.03 22.86
CA ASN A 188 -33.43 5.02 21.49
C ASN A 188 -33.83 6.42 20.98
N ASN A 189 -34.29 7.32 21.86
CA ASN A 189 -34.58 8.72 21.53
C ASN A 189 -33.33 9.62 21.47
N GLN A 190 -32.19 9.20 22.05
CA GLN A 190 -30.90 9.89 21.92
C GLN A 190 -30.03 9.34 20.77
N TYR A 191 -30.21 8.07 20.41
CA TYR A 191 -29.67 7.55 19.16
C TYR A 191 -30.23 8.34 17.98
N ILE A 192 -29.36 8.68 17.03
CA ILE A 192 -29.82 9.14 15.72
C ILE A 192 -30.71 8.04 15.15
N ASP A 193 -31.93 8.40 14.76
CA ASP A 193 -32.91 7.52 14.12
C ASP A 193 -32.35 6.98 12.79
N GLN A 194 -31.57 5.90 12.90
CA GLN A 194 -31.04 5.09 11.80
C GLN A 194 -32.10 4.11 11.26
N THR A 195 -33.41 4.39 11.45
CA THR A 195 -34.38 3.71 10.59
C THR A 195 -34.00 3.99 9.14
N LEU A 196 -33.84 2.90 8.38
CA LEU A 196 -33.72 2.93 6.94
C LEU A 196 -35.08 3.37 6.38
N LYS A 197 -35.36 4.68 6.48
CA LYS A 197 -36.56 5.32 5.95
C LYS A 197 -36.71 4.86 4.51
N ALA A 198 -37.87 4.28 4.21
CA ALA A 198 -38.09 3.62 2.92
C ALA A 198 -37.67 4.57 1.80
N PHE A 199 -36.91 4.07 0.83
CA PHE A 199 -36.36 4.89 -0.23
C PHE A 199 -37.49 5.57 -1.01
N ASN A 200 -37.51 6.91 -0.97
CA ASN A 200 -38.51 7.76 -1.61
C ASN A 200 -37.83 8.78 -2.50
N GLU A 201 -38.27 8.91 -3.75
CA GLU A 201 -37.71 9.87 -4.71
C GLU A 201 -37.96 11.32 -4.27
N ILE A 202 -36.88 12.10 -4.11
CA ILE A 202 -36.94 13.52 -3.78
C ILE A 202 -36.88 14.34 -5.07
N LYS A 203 -37.86 15.22 -5.29
CA LYS A 203 -37.82 16.18 -6.41
C LYS A 203 -36.80 17.29 -6.12
N LEU A 204 -35.56 17.07 -6.53
CA LEU A 204 -34.44 18.00 -6.38
C LEU A 204 -34.21 18.82 -7.67
N PRO A 205 -34.44 20.15 -7.66
CA PRO A 205 -34.06 21.02 -8.77
C PRO A 205 -32.54 21.14 -8.91
N GLU A 206 -32.03 21.24 -10.14
CA GLU A 206 -30.59 21.24 -10.42
C GLU A 206 -29.81 22.34 -9.67
N ASN A 207 -30.35 23.56 -9.61
CA ASN A 207 -29.72 24.67 -8.87
C ASN A 207 -29.52 24.31 -7.39
N LYS A 208 -30.51 23.66 -6.77
CA LYS A 208 -30.43 23.21 -5.38
C LYS A 208 -29.47 22.05 -5.21
N ALA A 209 -29.35 21.15 -6.19
CA ALA A 209 -28.30 20.13 -6.20
C ALA A 209 -26.90 20.77 -6.23
N LYS A 210 -26.69 21.79 -7.07
CA LYS A 210 -25.43 22.55 -7.15
C LYS A 210 -25.12 23.28 -5.83
N GLU A 211 -26.11 23.93 -5.20
CA GLU A 211 -25.98 24.50 -3.85
C GLU A 211 -25.57 23.46 -2.79
N MET A 212 -26.20 22.28 -2.81
CA MET A 212 -25.90 21.18 -1.88
C MET A 212 -24.48 20.62 -2.07
N MET A 213 -23.99 20.49 -3.31
CA MET A 213 -22.62 20.05 -3.60
C MET A 213 -21.55 21.05 -3.16
N LEU A 214 -21.88 22.34 -3.16
CA LEU A 214 -21.02 23.43 -2.71
C LEU A 214 -21.00 23.60 -1.18
N ASN A 215 -21.95 23.00 -0.46
CA ASN A 215 -22.02 23.10 1.00
C ASN A 215 -20.85 22.37 1.68
N ASN A 216 -19.95 23.14 2.30
CA ASN A 216 -18.79 22.63 3.06
C ASN A 216 -19.07 22.41 4.55
N GLN A 217 -20.29 22.65 5.03
CA GLN A 217 -20.66 22.57 6.45
C GLN A 217 -21.20 21.18 6.88
N VAL A 218 -21.30 20.23 5.94
CA VAL A 218 -21.88 18.90 6.15
C VAL A 218 -20.94 17.79 5.69
N ALA A 219 -21.14 16.58 6.23
CA ALA A 219 -20.41 15.38 5.80
C ALA A 219 -20.72 15.03 4.33
N LEU A 220 -19.78 14.38 3.64
CA LEU A 220 -19.91 14.02 2.22
C LEU A 220 -21.16 13.17 1.92
N ASN A 221 -21.50 12.26 2.84
CA ASN A 221 -22.66 11.37 2.74
C ASN A 221 -23.97 11.95 3.31
N PHE A 222 -23.97 13.22 3.78
CA PHE A 222 -25.14 13.83 4.44
C PHE A 222 -26.38 13.93 3.53
N TYR A 223 -26.17 13.93 2.21
CA TYR A 223 -27.24 13.93 1.19
C TYR A 223 -27.41 12.58 0.48
N SER A 224 -26.69 11.53 0.90
CA SER A 224 -26.76 10.18 0.32
C SER A 224 -27.87 9.35 0.97
N HIS A 225 -28.53 8.47 0.20
CA HIS A 225 -29.42 7.47 0.78
C HIS A 225 -28.62 6.18 1.09
N PRO A 226 -28.66 5.62 2.32
CA PRO A 226 -27.78 4.52 2.72
C PRO A 226 -27.92 3.23 1.91
N ARG A 227 -29.01 3.06 1.14
CA ARG A 227 -29.22 1.95 0.19
C ARG A 227 -28.25 1.94 -1.00
N PHE A 228 -27.70 3.07 -1.40
CA PHE A 228 -26.87 3.16 -2.61
C PHE A 228 -25.48 3.71 -2.29
N GLU A 229 -24.49 3.29 -3.08
CA GLU A 229 -23.12 3.80 -3.02
C GLU A 229 -22.47 3.79 -4.40
N LEU A 230 -21.36 4.50 -4.56
CA LEU A 230 -20.53 4.39 -5.76
C LEU A 230 -19.64 3.15 -5.66
N ASP A 231 -19.33 2.51 -6.79
CA ASP A 231 -18.41 1.37 -6.86
C ASP A 231 -16.98 1.70 -6.38
N LYS A 232 -16.65 3.00 -6.31
CA LYS A 232 -15.37 3.56 -5.86
C LYS A 232 -15.60 4.92 -5.18
N ASP A 233 -14.88 5.16 -4.08
CA ASP A 233 -14.87 6.39 -3.30
C ASP A 233 -13.65 7.28 -3.60
N GLU A 234 -12.48 6.69 -3.88
CA GLU A 234 -11.31 7.36 -4.48
C GLU A 234 -11.00 6.81 -5.89
N ILE A 235 -10.71 7.70 -6.83
CA ILE A 235 -10.28 7.35 -8.20
C ILE A 235 -9.06 8.20 -8.57
N ILE A 236 -8.03 7.54 -9.07
CA ILE A 236 -6.85 8.17 -9.68
C ILE A 236 -6.98 8.03 -11.20
N LEU A 237 -6.80 9.13 -11.92
CA LEU A 237 -6.69 9.17 -13.39
C LEU A 237 -5.27 9.54 -13.80
N ASP A 238 -4.71 8.78 -14.73
CA ASP A 238 -3.39 9.01 -15.33
C ASP A 238 -3.46 8.83 -16.85
N LYS A 239 -2.44 9.31 -17.58
CA LYS A 239 -2.39 9.29 -19.05
C LYS A 239 -2.47 7.90 -19.69
N HIS A 240 -2.07 6.85 -18.96
CA HIS A 240 -1.75 5.52 -19.51
C HIS A 240 -2.68 4.42 -18.99
N GLN A 241 -2.63 4.10 -17.69
CA GLN A 241 -3.34 2.96 -17.11
C GLN A 241 -4.81 3.32 -16.84
N ASN A 242 -5.04 4.43 -16.15
CA ASN A 242 -6.35 4.89 -15.69
C ASN A 242 -6.86 6.07 -16.52
N LYS A 243 -6.59 6.05 -17.84
CA LYS A 243 -6.97 7.12 -18.76
C LYS A 243 -8.47 7.33 -18.87
N GLU A 244 -9.24 6.26 -18.68
CA GLU A 244 -10.69 6.27 -18.75
C GLU A 244 -11.27 5.31 -17.70
N ILE A 245 -11.99 5.85 -16.71
CA ILE A 245 -12.66 5.08 -15.65
C ILE A 245 -14.14 5.41 -15.66
N LYS A 246 -14.98 4.39 -15.49
CA LYS A 246 -16.42 4.50 -15.65
C LYS A 246 -17.15 4.00 -14.40
N LEU A 247 -17.54 4.93 -13.54
CA LEU A 247 -18.17 4.62 -12.26
C LEU A 247 -19.57 4.01 -12.44
N GLN A 248 -20.07 3.43 -11.36
CA GLN A 248 -21.39 2.82 -11.22
C GLN A 248 -21.95 3.23 -9.86
N LEU A 249 -23.22 3.60 -9.80
CA LEU A 249 -23.96 3.65 -8.53
C LEU A 249 -24.59 2.26 -8.31
N ILE A 250 -24.31 1.62 -7.19
CA ILE A 250 -24.76 0.26 -6.86
C ILE A 250 -25.93 0.34 -5.87
N ASP A 251 -26.98 -0.46 -6.10
CA ASP A 251 -28.01 -0.73 -5.10
C ASP A 251 -27.57 -1.86 -4.16
N LYS A 252 -27.22 -1.55 -2.92
CA LYS A 252 -26.76 -2.53 -1.92
C LYS A 252 -27.75 -3.68 -1.71
N ASN A 253 -29.05 -3.44 -1.91
CA ASN A 253 -30.08 -4.45 -1.70
C ASN A 253 -30.16 -5.50 -2.82
N THR A 254 -29.56 -5.22 -3.98
CA THR A 254 -29.59 -6.12 -5.16
C THR A 254 -28.19 -6.41 -5.73
N LEU A 255 -27.18 -5.68 -5.27
CA LEU A 255 -25.80 -5.66 -5.78
C LEU A 255 -25.72 -5.38 -7.29
N GLN A 256 -26.75 -4.72 -7.86
CA GLN A 256 -26.80 -4.35 -9.27
C GLN A 256 -26.47 -2.87 -9.47
N PRO A 257 -25.83 -2.51 -10.60
CA PRO A 257 -25.62 -1.13 -10.99
C PRO A 257 -26.93 -0.47 -11.46
N ILE A 258 -27.15 0.77 -11.01
CA ILE A 258 -28.22 1.65 -11.47
C ILE A 258 -27.96 2.07 -12.92
N SER A 259 -29.03 2.12 -13.71
CA SER A 259 -28.96 2.48 -15.13
C SER A 259 -28.51 3.93 -15.32
N ARG A 260 -27.55 4.14 -16.23
CA ARG A 260 -26.75 5.38 -16.33
C ARG A 260 -27.59 6.60 -16.70
N ASP A 261 -28.65 6.41 -17.49
CA ASP A 261 -29.65 7.41 -17.87
C ASP A 261 -30.43 7.99 -16.68
N GLN A 262 -30.45 7.30 -15.53
CA GLN A 262 -31.15 7.73 -14.32
C GLN A 262 -30.27 8.57 -13.38
N ILE A 263 -28.97 8.67 -13.67
CA ILE A 263 -27.98 9.35 -12.82
C ILE A 263 -27.52 10.62 -13.52
N LYS A 264 -27.56 11.77 -12.84
CA LYS A 264 -26.93 13.00 -13.33
C LYS A 264 -25.55 13.14 -12.70
N TRP A 265 -24.52 13.30 -13.53
CA TRP A 265 -23.14 13.39 -13.07
C TRP A 265 -22.63 14.82 -13.08
N TYR A 266 -21.91 15.19 -12.02
CA TYR A 266 -21.34 16.51 -11.82
C TYR A 266 -19.91 16.38 -11.29
N GLN A 267 -19.05 17.32 -11.66
CA GLN A 267 -17.76 17.53 -11.02
C GLN A 267 -17.81 18.84 -10.25
N ARG A 268 -17.44 18.82 -8.97
CA ARG A 268 -17.11 20.02 -8.20
C ARG A 268 -15.60 20.24 -8.15
N THR A 269 -15.15 21.37 -8.67
CA THR A 269 -13.81 21.92 -8.39
C THR A 269 -13.84 22.71 -7.08
N SER A 270 -12.68 22.87 -6.44
CA SER A 270 -12.49 23.82 -5.32
C SER A 270 -11.23 24.69 -5.46
N TYR A 271 -10.47 24.52 -6.55
CA TYR A 271 -9.35 25.37 -6.94
C TYR A 271 -9.33 25.47 -8.48
N PRO A 272 -9.09 26.65 -9.08
CA PRO A 272 -8.88 27.95 -8.42
C PRO A 272 -10.15 28.53 -7.76
N THR A 273 -11.32 27.99 -8.10
CA THR A 273 -12.61 28.38 -7.51
C THR A 273 -13.50 27.17 -7.22
N ASP A 274 -14.41 27.33 -6.26
CA ASP A 274 -15.53 26.41 -6.04
C ASP A 274 -16.56 26.59 -7.17
N ALA A 275 -16.76 25.53 -7.97
CA ALA A 275 -17.71 25.51 -9.08
C ALA A 275 -18.25 24.09 -9.31
N VAL A 276 -19.46 23.96 -9.87
CA VAL A 276 -20.07 22.67 -10.22
C VAL A 276 -20.31 22.61 -11.73
N ILE A 277 -19.66 21.65 -12.37
CA ILE A 277 -19.51 21.50 -13.82
C ILE A 277 -20.18 20.18 -14.25
N THR A 278 -21.05 20.24 -15.27
CA THR A 278 -21.64 19.07 -15.94
C THR A 278 -20.88 18.73 -17.22
N SER A 279 -21.22 17.60 -17.82
CA SER A 279 -20.92 17.21 -19.21
C SER A 279 -21.23 18.26 -20.29
N LYS A 280 -22.18 19.18 -20.01
CA LYS A 280 -22.71 20.17 -20.96
C LYS A 280 -22.09 21.55 -20.83
N ASP A 281 -21.40 21.80 -19.71
CA ASP A 281 -20.65 23.01 -19.46
C ASP A 281 -19.27 22.95 -20.16
N SER A 282 -18.55 24.06 -20.29
CA SER A 282 -17.18 24.00 -20.82
C SER A 282 -16.27 23.19 -19.88
N GLN A 283 -15.55 22.23 -20.46
CA GLN A 283 -14.56 21.42 -19.76
C GLN A 283 -13.18 22.13 -19.64
N ASP A 284 -13.05 23.39 -20.04
CA ASP A 284 -11.78 24.13 -19.96
C ASP A 284 -11.29 24.26 -18.51
N ASN A 285 -12.20 24.58 -17.58
CA ASN A 285 -11.92 24.69 -16.14
C ASN A 285 -12.13 23.39 -15.36
N ALA A 286 -12.49 22.29 -16.04
CA ALA A 286 -12.67 20.97 -15.43
C ALA A 286 -11.34 20.34 -15.02
N THR A 287 -11.29 19.60 -13.90
CA THR A 287 -10.10 18.83 -13.48
C THR A 287 -9.95 17.55 -14.30
N PHE A 288 -11.04 16.84 -14.56
CA PHE A 288 -11.15 15.72 -15.50
C PHE A 288 -12.29 15.96 -16.49
N ILE A 289 -12.29 15.28 -17.63
CA ILE A 289 -13.41 15.32 -18.59
C ILE A 289 -14.52 14.39 -18.10
N LEU A 290 -15.75 14.89 -17.98
CA LEU A 290 -16.92 14.13 -17.52
C LEU A 290 -17.96 13.97 -18.64
N THR A 291 -18.46 12.75 -18.84
CA THR A 291 -19.57 12.46 -19.77
C THR A 291 -20.91 12.28 -19.05
N ASP A 292 -22.02 12.43 -19.78
CA ASP A 292 -23.37 12.18 -19.26
C ASP A 292 -23.57 10.75 -18.71
N ASP A 293 -22.79 9.77 -19.16
CA ASP A 293 -22.95 8.37 -18.79
C ASP A 293 -22.03 7.91 -17.62
N GLY A 294 -21.41 8.86 -16.90
CA GLY A 294 -20.56 8.57 -15.74
C GLY A 294 -19.15 8.07 -16.09
N THR A 295 -18.66 8.40 -17.30
CA THR A 295 -17.28 8.12 -17.69
C THR A 295 -16.41 9.33 -17.38
N LEU A 296 -15.33 9.10 -16.62
CA LEU A 296 -14.28 10.06 -16.35
C LEU A 296 -13.12 9.80 -17.31
N LYS A 297 -12.58 10.84 -17.94
CA LYS A 297 -11.40 10.72 -18.81
C LYS A 297 -10.31 11.66 -18.31
N TRP A 298 -9.07 11.17 -18.31
CA TRP A 298 -7.88 11.94 -17.95
C TRP A 298 -7.75 13.19 -18.82
N LYS A 299 -7.32 14.27 -18.18
CA LYS A 299 -7.00 15.57 -18.77
C LYS A 299 -5.67 16.03 -18.16
N ASP A 300 -4.79 16.61 -18.97
CA ASP A 300 -3.55 17.19 -18.48
C ASP A 300 -3.84 18.27 -17.41
N THR A 301 -3.08 18.26 -16.32
CA THR A 301 -3.24 19.21 -15.21
C THR A 301 -2.76 20.61 -15.59
N LYS A 302 -2.00 20.75 -16.68
CA LYS A 302 -1.43 21.99 -17.18
C LYS A 302 -2.42 23.16 -17.32
N GLU A 303 -1.98 24.35 -16.90
CA GLU A 303 -2.77 25.58 -16.87
C GLU A 303 -2.35 26.57 -17.97
N SER A 304 -3.23 27.54 -18.23
CA SER A 304 -3.06 28.55 -19.28
C SER A 304 -1.89 29.52 -19.05
N ASP A 305 -1.41 29.66 -17.81
CA ASP A 305 -0.18 30.40 -17.47
C ASP A 305 1.10 29.57 -17.59
N GLY A 306 0.98 28.29 -17.99
CA GLY A 306 2.09 27.36 -18.16
C GLY A 306 2.48 26.57 -16.92
N ARG A 307 1.85 26.80 -15.74
CA ARG A 307 2.03 25.91 -14.58
C ARG A 307 1.49 24.51 -14.90
N SER A 308 2.13 23.49 -14.36
CA SER A 308 1.71 22.09 -14.49
C SER A 308 1.80 21.42 -13.12
N PRO A 309 0.76 21.50 -12.28
CA PRO A 309 0.75 20.84 -10.97
C PRO A 309 0.85 19.31 -11.14
N ASP A 310 1.70 18.67 -10.34
CA ASP A 310 1.91 17.20 -10.35
C ASP A 310 0.61 16.40 -10.21
N GLU A 311 -0.34 16.95 -9.44
CA GLU A 311 -1.68 16.44 -9.24
C GLU A 311 -2.70 17.58 -9.23
N LYS A 312 -3.92 17.31 -9.69
CA LYS A 312 -5.13 18.05 -9.35
C LYS A 312 -6.20 17.13 -8.80
N SER A 313 -7.07 17.66 -7.96
CA SER A 313 -8.22 16.91 -7.44
C SER A 313 -9.54 17.67 -7.59
N ALA A 314 -10.63 16.91 -7.61
CA ALA A 314 -12.00 17.40 -7.66
C ALA A 314 -12.94 16.35 -7.03
N ARG A 315 -14.14 16.76 -6.60
CA ARG A 315 -15.18 15.82 -6.15
C ARG A 315 -16.09 15.49 -7.32
N LEU A 316 -16.22 14.21 -7.65
CA LEU A 316 -17.35 13.75 -8.47
C LEU A 316 -18.59 13.68 -7.59
N TRP A 317 -19.75 13.99 -8.17
CA TRP A 317 -21.06 13.77 -7.58
C TRP A 317 -21.98 13.06 -8.57
N ALA A 318 -22.65 12.01 -8.10
CA ALA A 318 -23.81 11.41 -8.75
C ALA A 318 -25.08 11.90 -8.05
N GLU A 319 -26.02 12.47 -8.78
CA GLU A 319 -27.40 12.65 -8.32
C GLU A 319 -28.25 11.49 -8.84
N TYR A 320 -28.87 10.77 -7.92
CA TYR A 320 -29.87 9.75 -8.22
C TYR A 320 -31.10 9.95 -7.33
N LYS A 321 -32.24 10.23 -7.97
CA LYS A 321 -33.56 10.32 -7.33
C LYS A 321 -33.62 11.36 -6.19
N GLY A 322 -32.85 12.43 -6.35
CA GLY A 322 -32.74 13.55 -5.41
C GLY A 322 -31.75 13.36 -4.26
N TYR A 323 -31.00 12.25 -4.24
CA TYR A 323 -29.90 11.99 -3.32
C TYR A 323 -28.56 12.16 -4.03
N LEU A 324 -27.54 12.60 -3.29
CA LEU A 324 -26.21 12.90 -3.82
C LEU A 324 -25.17 11.94 -3.23
N TYR A 325 -24.30 11.39 -4.08
CA TYR A 325 -23.23 10.46 -3.71
C TYR A 325 -21.91 10.99 -4.28
N SER A 326 -20.84 11.02 -3.48
CA SER A 326 -19.57 11.65 -3.89
C SER A 326 -18.40 10.68 -3.95
N ALA A 327 -17.48 10.91 -4.89
CA ALA A 327 -16.15 10.31 -4.91
C ALA A 327 -15.07 11.39 -5.05
N VAL A 328 -13.86 11.13 -4.53
CA VAL A 328 -12.68 11.98 -4.70
C VAL A 328 -11.95 11.52 -5.96
N ILE A 329 -11.79 12.42 -6.92
CA ILE A 329 -11.02 12.16 -8.15
C ILE A 329 -9.70 12.92 -8.07
N ARG A 330 -8.60 12.22 -8.30
CA ARG A 330 -7.25 12.76 -8.40
C ARG A 330 -6.75 12.52 -9.83
N VAL A 331 -6.03 13.48 -10.38
CA VAL A 331 -5.59 13.51 -11.78
C VAL A 331 -4.12 13.87 -11.79
N TYR A 332 -3.27 12.93 -12.20
CA TYR A 332 -1.83 13.14 -12.29
C TYR A 332 -1.45 13.91 -13.56
N SER A 333 -0.38 14.69 -13.50
CA SER A 333 0.18 15.41 -14.65
C SER A 333 0.68 14.44 -15.74
N ASP A 334 1.00 14.98 -16.93
CA ASP A 334 1.72 14.25 -17.98
C ASP A 334 3.02 13.64 -17.44
N GLU A 335 3.81 14.42 -16.68
CA GLU A 335 5.11 14.02 -16.15
C GLU A 335 5.02 12.93 -15.06
N ILE A 336 4.05 13.04 -14.13
CA ILE A 336 3.82 11.99 -13.11
C ILE A 336 3.25 10.73 -13.74
N SER A 337 2.36 10.86 -14.73
CA SER A 337 1.83 9.70 -15.46
C SER A 337 2.93 8.94 -16.20
N GLU A 338 3.85 9.66 -16.87
CA GLU A 338 5.02 9.04 -17.51
C GLU A 338 5.98 8.43 -16.47
N LEU A 339 6.23 9.08 -15.33
CA LEU A 339 7.09 8.54 -14.27
C LEU A 339 6.61 7.17 -13.77
N LEU A 340 5.32 7.08 -13.42
CA LEU A 340 4.70 5.86 -12.90
C LEU A 340 4.64 4.74 -13.96
N ASN A 341 4.25 5.08 -15.20
CA ASN A 341 4.22 4.13 -16.31
C ASN A 341 5.62 3.58 -16.62
N ASN A 342 6.65 4.42 -16.62
CA ASN A 342 8.03 3.99 -16.81
C ASN A 342 8.50 3.04 -15.67
N GLU A 343 8.11 3.30 -14.42
CA GLU A 343 8.42 2.40 -13.30
C GLU A 343 7.74 1.03 -13.45
N ASP A 344 6.47 0.99 -13.83
CA ASP A 344 5.72 -0.26 -14.01
C ASP A 344 6.15 -1.04 -15.25
N LEU A 345 6.54 -0.37 -16.34
CA LEU A 345 7.19 -1.00 -17.49
C LEU A 345 8.54 -1.63 -17.10
N ALA A 346 9.30 -0.99 -16.20
CA ALA A 346 10.55 -1.56 -15.68
C ALA A 346 10.31 -2.80 -14.79
N LYS A 347 9.28 -2.78 -13.92
CA LYS A 347 8.87 -3.95 -13.12
C LYS A 347 8.43 -5.11 -14.02
N GLN A 348 7.62 -4.83 -15.04
CA GLN A 348 7.19 -5.83 -16.02
C GLN A 348 8.38 -6.42 -16.78
N ALA A 349 9.34 -5.60 -17.22
CA ALA A 349 10.56 -6.06 -17.87
C ALA A 349 11.45 -6.93 -16.96
N ALA A 350 11.56 -6.59 -15.66
CA ALA A 350 12.26 -7.41 -14.67
C ALA A 350 11.58 -8.79 -14.50
N ARG A 351 10.26 -8.80 -14.28
CA ARG A 351 9.47 -10.03 -14.11
C ARG A 351 9.57 -10.94 -15.33
N GLN A 352 9.35 -10.38 -16.52
CA GLN A 352 9.38 -11.13 -17.77
C GLN A 352 10.76 -11.76 -18.01
N LEU A 353 11.85 -11.01 -17.74
CA LEU A 353 13.22 -11.54 -17.82
C LEU A 353 13.43 -12.72 -16.86
N VAL A 354 13.03 -12.59 -15.59
CA VAL A 354 13.21 -13.64 -14.57
C VAL A 354 12.43 -14.91 -14.94
N ILE A 355 11.23 -14.77 -15.50
CA ILE A 355 10.41 -15.88 -16.00
C ILE A 355 11.05 -16.53 -17.24
N GLU A 356 11.40 -15.75 -18.27
CA GLU A 356 11.98 -16.26 -19.53
C GLU A 356 13.31 -16.99 -19.34
N LYS A 357 14.10 -16.61 -18.33
CA LYS A 357 15.38 -17.26 -18.02
C LYS A 357 15.26 -18.34 -16.94
N ASN A 358 14.06 -18.58 -16.41
CA ASN A 358 13.77 -19.50 -15.30
C ASN A 358 14.70 -19.29 -14.08
N TRP A 359 15.15 -18.06 -13.83
CA TRP A 359 16.11 -17.79 -12.76
C TRP A 359 15.53 -18.05 -11.37
N ASN A 360 14.21 -18.06 -11.22
CA ASN A 360 13.56 -18.34 -9.95
C ASN A 360 13.87 -19.74 -9.37
N ALA A 361 14.24 -20.70 -10.21
CA ALA A 361 14.66 -22.05 -9.81
C ALA A 361 16.15 -22.17 -9.39
N LEU A 362 16.95 -21.12 -9.53
CA LEU A 362 18.40 -21.15 -9.25
C LEU A 362 18.72 -20.83 -7.77
N PRO A 363 19.86 -21.31 -7.24
CA PRO A 363 20.36 -20.92 -5.91
C PRO A 363 20.60 -19.40 -5.78
N PRO A 364 20.55 -18.80 -4.57
CA PRO A 364 20.64 -17.34 -4.38
C PRO A 364 21.88 -16.69 -5.00
N LEU A 365 23.06 -17.31 -4.84
CA LEU A 365 24.31 -16.81 -5.45
C LEU A 365 24.29 -16.88 -6.98
N GLU A 366 23.67 -17.92 -7.55
CA GLU A 366 23.58 -18.06 -9.01
C GLU A 366 22.54 -17.09 -9.60
N LYS A 367 21.38 -16.92 -8.95
CA LYS A 367 20.40 -15.86 -9.24
C LYS A 367 21.07 -14.48 -9.35
N LEU A 368 21.83 -14.08 -8.32
CA LEU A 368 22.59 -12.84 -8.32
C LEU A 368 23.60 -12.79 -9.47
N THR A 369 24.38 -13.86 -9.66
CA THR A 369 25.40 -13.94 -10.71
C THR A 369 24.78 -13.77 -12.11
N LYS A 370 23.65 -14.43 -12.41
CA LYS A 370 22.98 -14.34 -13.72
C LYS A 370 22.33 -12.97 -13.96
N ALA A 371 21.75 -12.36 -12.92
CA ALA A 371 21.25 -10.99 -13.01
C ALA A 371 22.38 -9.99 -13.27
N TYR A 372 23.49 -10.09 -12.54
CA TYR A 372 24.70 -9.28 -12.73
C TYR A 372 25.33 -9.48 -14.13
N GLU A 373 25.49 -10.73 -14.59
CA GLU A 373 26.00 -11.05 -15.93
C GLU A 373 25.15 -10.39 -17.02
N TRP A 374 23.81 -10.45 -16.90
CA TRP A 374 22.89 -9.87 -17.87
C TRP A 374 22.93 -8.33 -17.84
N VAL A 375 22.86 -7.73 -16.64
CA VAL A 375 22.91 -6.26 -16.47
C VAL A 375 24.23 -5.70 -17.01
N THR A 376 25.37 -6.32 -16.68
CA THR A 376 26.70 -5.90 -17.16
C THR A 376 27.00 -6.27 -18.62
N LYS A 377 26.09 -6.96 -19.32
CA LYS A 377 26.24 -7.35 -20.73
C LYS A 377 25.31 -6.59 -21.66
N GLU A 378 24.00 -6.60 -21.38
CA GLU A 378 22.96 -6.12 -22.29
C GLU A 378 22.70 -4.61 -22.19
N ILE A 379 22.95 -4.00 -21.03
CA ILE A 379 22.72 -2.56 -20.79
C ILE A 379 23.97 -1.76 -21.20
N LYS A 380 23.79 -0.63 -21.89
CA LYS A 380 24.86 0.29 -22.31
C LYS A 380 24.98 1.45 -21.32
N TYR A 381 26.21 1.87 -21.05
CA TYR A 381 26.47 3.01 -20.17
C TYR A 381 26.35 4.33 -20.94
N ASP A 382 25.62 5.30 -20.39
CA ASP A 382 25.49 6.64 -20.96
C ASP A 382 26.64 7.55 -20.54
N TYR A 383 27.61 7.71 -21.44
CA TYR A 383 28.75 8.61 -21.26
C TYR A 383 28.38 10.10 -21.41
N ASN A 384 27.19 10.42 -21.93
CA ASN A 384 26.73 11.78 -22.15
C ASN A 384 26.07 12.36 -20.88
N ARG A 385 26.89 12.61 -19.84
CA ARG A 385 26.52 13.13 -18.49
C ARG A 385 25.92 14.55 -18.51
N THR A 386 24.91 14.83 -19.35
CA THR A 386 24.23 16.13 -19.47
C THR A 386 23.04 16.24 -18.51
N LEU A 387 22.98 17.35 -17.76
CA LEU A 387 21.92 17.61 -16.77
C LEU A 387 20.50 17.50 -17.36
N LYS A 388 20.31 17.87 -18.63
CA LYS A 388 19.01 17.81 -19.33
C LYS A 388 18.47 16.37 -19.50
N ASN A 389 19.33 15.35 -19.48
CA ASN A 389 18.95 13.95 -19.57
C ASN A 389 18.81 13.27 -18.20
N SER A 390 19.25 13.94 -17.12
CA SER A 390 19.46 13.37 -15.78
C SER A 390 18.23 12.68 -15.16
N LEU A 391 17.01 13.17 -15.42
CA LEU A 391 15.79 12.52 -14.94
C LEU A 391 15.39 11.29 -15.79
N LYS A 392 15.75 11.30 -17.08
CA LYS A 392 15.38 10.25 -18.04
C LYS A 392 16.30 9.03 -17.96
N ASN A 393 17.60 9.21 -17.73
CA ASN A 393 18.60 8.14 -17.72
C ASN A 393 18.99 7.62 -16.32
N GLN A 394 18.26 8.00 -15.25
CA GLN A 394 18.54 7.61 -13.85
C GLN A 394 17.41 6.81 -13.17
N ASN A 395 16.72 5.98 -13.95
CA ASN A 395 15.58 5.17 -13.50
C ASN A 395 15.69 3.74 -14.04
N ALA A 396 14.89 2.82 -13.49
CA ALA A 396 14.90 1.42 -13.92
C ALA A 396 14.38 1.22 -15.36
N HIS A 397 13.60 2.16 -15.92
CA HIS A 397 13.11 2.10 -17.30
C HIS A 397 14.25 2.22 -18.31
N SER A 398 15.10 3.25 -18.17
CA SER A 398 16.27 3.46 -19.01
C SER A 398 17.24 2.26 -18.97
N ALA A 399 17.31 1.56 -17.84
CA ALA A 399 18.09 0.34 -17.68
C ALA A 399 17.42 -0.89 -18.34
N LEU A 400 16.19 -1.22 -17.92
CA LEU A 400 15.55 -2.50 -18.23
C LEU A 400 14.75 -2.50 -19.53
N VAL A 401 14.28 -1.34 -20.01
CA VAL A 401 13.54 -1.20 -21.27
C VAL A 401 14.44 -0.60 -22.34
N GLU A 402 14.98 0.60 -22.13
CA GLU A 402 15.77 1.34 -23.14
C GLU A 402 17.20 0.79 -23.33
N LYS A 403 17.70 0.01 -22.35
CA LYS A 403 19.06 -0.56 -22.29
C LYS A 403 20.18 0.49 -22.37
N TYR A 404 19.96 1.73 -21.92
CA TYR A 404 20.90 2.84 -22.01
C TYR A 404 20.76 3.78 -20.81
N THR A 405 21.74 3.78 -19.89
CA THR A 405 21.56 4.39 -18.56
C THR A 405 22.89 4.71 -17.86
N VAL A 406 22.85 5.45 -16.74
CA VAL A 406 24.00 5.66 -15.83
C VAL A 406 23.84 4.86 -14.52
N CYS A 407 24.80 4.96 -13.60
CA CYS A 407 24.89 4.20 -12.33
C CYS A 407 23.53 4.01 -11.63
N THR A 408 22.78 5.09 -11.45
CA THR A 408 21.49 5.10 -10.77
C THR A 408 20.45 4.20 -11.43
N GLY A 409 20.42 4.11 -12.76
CA GLY A 409 19.52 3.19 -13.46
C GLY A 409 20.02 1.75 -13.47
N TYR A 410 21.33 1.50 -13.59
CA TYR A 410 21.92 0.16 -13.40
C TYR A 410 21.53 -0.43 -12.04
N ALA A 411 21.74 0.33 -10.96
CA ALA A 411 21.48 -0.11 -9.59
C ALA A 411 19.97 -0.29 -9.29
N LYS A 412 19.10 0.57 -9.85
CA LYS A 412 17.64 0.38 -9.77
C LYS A 412 17.17 -0.82 -10.61
N GLY A 413 17.76 -1.04 -11.79
CA GLY A 413 17.46 -2.16 -12.68
C GLY A 413 17.85 -3.52 -12.10
N LEU A 414 19.06 -3.64 -11.55
CA LEU A 414 19.48 -4.85 -10.84
C LEU A 414 18.58 -5.11 -9.63
N LYS A 415 18.22 -4.08 -8.85
CA LYS A 415 17.33 -4.20 -7.70
C LYS A 415 15.98 -4.84 -8.09
N LEU A 416 15.30 -4.34 -9.12
CA LEU A 416 14.01 -4.92 -9.55
C LEU A 416 14.13 -6.39 -9.99
N ILE A 417 15.23 -6.75 -10.68
CA ILE A 417 15.48 -8.15 -11.08
C ILE A 417 15.69 -9.05 -9.86
N LEU A 418 16.42 -8.58 -8.84
CA LEU A 418 16.65 -9.32 -7.60
C LEU A 418 15.38 -9.46 -6.75
N GLU A 419 14.53 -8.43 -6.70
CA GLU A 419 13.25 -8.45 -5.98
C GLU A 419 12.25 -9.43 -6.61
N GLU A 420 12.14 -9.49 -7.94
CA GLU A 420 11.34 -10.51 -8.66
C GLU A 420 11.87 -11.95 -8.50
N MET A 421 13.09 -12.10 -7.94
CA MET A 421 13.69 -13.38 -7.55
C MET A 421 13.68 -13.67 -6.05
N GLY A 422 13.13 -12.75 -5.23
CA GLY A 422 13.07 -12.86 -3.77
C GLY A 422 14.39 -12.62 -3.03
N ILE A 423 15.38 -11.97 -3.66
CA ILE A 423 16.68 -11.66 -3.03
C ILE A 423 16.64 -10.24 -2.44
N PRO A 424 16.91 -10.07 -1.12
CA PRO A 424 16.94 -8.75 -0.50
C PRO A 424 18.02 -7.87 -1.13
N CYS A 425 17.61 -6.75 -1.73
CA CYS A 425 18.48 -5.80 -2.40
C CYS A 425 18.16 -4.37 -1.97
N ARG A 426 19.18 -3.65 -1.49
CA ARG A 426 19.11 -2.22 -1.17
C ARG A 426 19.85 -1.43 -2.25
N PHE A 427 19.25 -0.31 -2.65
CA PHE A 427 19.90 0.71 -3.47
C PHE A 427 20.71 1.63 -2.54
N VAL A 428 21.92 2.02 -2.95
CA VAL A 428 22.82 2.87 -2.17
C VAL A 428 23.39 3.97 -3.07
N GLU A 429 23.39 5.20 -2.57
CA GLU A 429 24.14 6.33 -3.13
C GLU A 429 25.23 6.79 -2.17
N GLY A 430 26.35 7.24 -2.71
CA GLY A 430 27.47 7.81 -1.95
C GLY A 430 28.62 8.23 -2.85
N ASP A 431 29.66 8.82 -2.28
CA ASP A 431 30.81 9.28 -3.06
C ASP A 431 31.74 8.10 -3.38
N SER A 432 32.03 7.87 -4.65
CA SER A 432 32.94 6.80 -5.04
C SER A 432 34.40 7.21 -4.82
N GLY A 433 35.10 6.47 -3.95
CA GLY A 433 36.56 6.55 -3.83
C GLY A 433 37.33 5.91 -5.00
N ARG A 434 36.62 5.52 -6.07
CA ARG A 434 37.15 4.87 -7.29
C ARG A 434 37.15 5.77 -8.51
N GLU A 435 36.14 6.65 -8.68
CA GLU A 435 36.28 7.74 -9.66
C GLU A 435 37.17 8.85 -9.07
N SER A 436 37.98 9.47 -9.93
CA SER A 436 38.76 10.66 -9.54
C SER A 436 37.82 11.77 -9.03
N SER A 437 38.14 12.33 -7.87
CA SER A 437 37.42 13.45 -7.23
C SER A 437 35.94 13.22 -6.90
N GLY A 438 35.66 12.22 -6.04
CA GLY A 438 34.47 12.24 -5.17
C GLY A 438 33.13 12.29 -5.90
N VAL A 439 33.01 11.57 -7.01
CA VAL A 439 31.80 11.59 -7.83
C VAL A 439 30.71 10.77 -7.14
N ARG A 440 29.53 11.37 -6.94
CA ARG A 440 28.31 10.67 -6.49
C ARG A 440 28.04 9.49 -7.41
N HIS A 441 27.94 8.32 -6.80
CA HIS A 441 27.77 7.05 -7.47
C HIS A 441 26.63 6.26 -6.83
N ALA A 442 26.10 5.28 -7.57
CA ALA A 442 24.97 4.47 -7.15
C ALA A 442 25.23 3.00 -7.44
N TRP A 443 25.04 2.15 -6.43
CA TRP A 443 25.30 0.71 -6.47
C TRP A 443 24.29 -0.05 -5.60
N ASN A 444 24.47 -1.38 -5.45
CA ASN A 444 23.60 -2.21 -4.63
C ASN A 444 24.32 -2.83 -3.44
N LEU A 445 23.60 -2.95 -2.33
CA LEU A 445 23.88 -3.94 -1.29
C LEU A 445 22.91 -5.10 -1.49
N VAL A 446 23.43 -6.33 -1.59
CA VAL A 446 22.63 -7.55 -1.81
C VAL A 446 22.87 -8.52 -0.66
N GLN A 447 21.81 -9.13 -0.13
CA GLN A 447 21.91 -10.13 0.92
C GLN A 447 21.96 -11.54 0.32
N ILE A 448 23.00 -12.31 0.65
CA ILE A 448 23.18 -13.72 0.30
C ILE A 448 23.64 -14.44 1.57
N ASP A 449 22.99 -15.56 1.91
CA ASP A 449 23.30 -16.36 3.11
C ASP A 449 23.43 -15.49 4.38
N ASP A 450 22.39 -14.68 4.60
CA ASP A 450 22.23 -13.63 5.62
C ASP A 450 23.24 -12.46 5.62
N LYS A 451 24.30 -12.52 4.80
CA LYS A 451 25.36 -11.50 4.73
C LYS A 451 25.10 -10.49 3.62
N TRP A 452 25.42 -9.22 3.90
CA TRP A 452 25.31 -8.13 2.93
C TRP A 452 26.62 -7.92 2.18
N TYR A 453 26.52 -7.84 0.85
CA TYR A 453 27.64 -7.66 -0.06
C TYR A 453 27.43 -6.44 -0.97
N HIS A 454 28.49 -5.68 -1.22
CA HIS A 454 28.50 -4.66 -2.27
C HIS A 454 28.48 -5.32 -3.66
N VAL A 455 27.66 -4.79 -4.57
CA VAL A 455 27.57 -5.20 -5.99
C VAL A 455 27.46 -3.95 -6.86
N ASP A 456 28.38 -3.78 -7.82
CA ASP A 456 28.50 -2.59 -8.66
C ASP A 456 28.56 -2.94 -10.15
N THR A 457 27.37 -3.16 -10.73
CA THR A 457 27.22 -3.44 -12.17
C THR A 457 27.63 -2.28 -13.09
N THR A 458 27.99 -1.12 -12.56
CA THR A 458 28.38 0.05 -13.36
C THR A 458 29.89 0.17 -13.49
N SER A 459 30.63 0.14 -12.38
CA SER A 459 32.10 0.12 -12.45
C SER A 459 32.58 -1.12 -13.21
N ASP A 460 32.02 -2.29 -12.92
CA ASP A 460 32.36 -3.55 -13.60
C ASP A 460 31.98 -3.57 -15.10
N ARG A 461 31.13 -2.65 -15.57
CA ARG A 461 30.78 -2.45 -16.99
C ARG A 461 31.71 -1.48 -17.70
N VAL A 462 32.31 -0.54 -16.97
CA VAL A 462 33.12 0.57 -17.53
C VAL A 462 34.63 0.29 -17.44
N GLU A 463 35.08 -0.48 -16.45
CA GLU A 463 36.49 -0.84 -16.29
C GLU A 463 36.96 -1.84 -17.38
N LYS A 464 37.85 -1.39 -18.28
CA LYS A 464 38.29 -2.13 -19.48
C LYS A 464 39.21 -3.36 -19.22
N LYS A 465 39.24 -3.93 -18.01
CA LYS A 465 40.14 -5.05 -17.65
C LYS A 465 39.44 -6.40 -17.59
N SER A 466 39.28 -7.01 -18.77
CA SER A 466 39.25 -8.48 -18.99
C SER A 466 38.52 -9.36 -17.94
N LYS A 467 37.26 -9.71 -18.27
CA LYS A 467 36.27 -10.51 -17.50
C LYS A 467 35.48 -9.68 -16.48
N ASN A 468 34.16 -9.58 -16.70
CA ASN A 468 33.18 -9.12 -15.72
C ASN A 468 33.10 -10.16 -14.58
N ILE A 469 33.93 -10.00 -13.54
CA ILE A 469 33.92 -10.87 -12.36
C ILE A 469 33.08 -10.19 -11.29
N LEU A 470 32.06 -10.87 -10.79
CA LEU A 470 31.28 -10.40 -9.64
C LEU A 470 32.17 -10.36 -8.39
N VAL A 471 32.56 -9.17 -7.96
CA VAL A 471 33.38 -8.97 -6.76
C VAL A 471 32.48 -8.71 -5.55
N LEU A 472 32.23 -9.75 -4.76
CA LEU A 472 31.47 -9.65 -3.52
C LEU A 472 32.38 -9.18 -2.38
N ILE A 473 32.12 -7.98 -1.84
CA ILE A 473 32.80 -7.44 -0.65
C ILE A 473 31.81 -7.44 0.51
N SER A 474 32.09 -8.23 1.56
CA SER A 474 31.34 -8.20 2.82
C SER A 474 31.94 -7.19 3.81
N PHE A 475 31.14 -6.85 4.81
CA PHE A 475 31.60 -6.29 6.08
C PHE A 475 32.13 -7.40 7.01
#